data_AF-A0A972PZI4-F1
#
_entry.id   AF-A0A972PZI4-F1
#
_cell.length_a   1.000
_cell.length_b   1.000
_cell.length_c   1.000
_cell.angle_alpha   90.00
_cell.angle_beta   90.00
_cell.angle_gamma   90.00
#
_symmetry.space_group_name_H-M   'P 1'
#
loop_
_entity.id
_entity.type
_entity.pdbx_description
1 polymer ?
#
loop_
_entity_poly.entity_id
_entity_poly.type
_entity_poly.pdbx_seq_one_letter_code
_entity_poly.pdbx_strand_id
1 'polypeptide(L)'
;MRGKGLSYLTPVVSMCRACGVPLPISANHRWEEQGRILSRDGAQRLVIVEHKIINGVIAKVEKAVGGAIDRALTYAKAFDASQYVRSLMMGRKKYLVGYPIAKRPLYELLCDQARILGLADASLRNYSRGKELEISCTHCYNRHFFAGDILGAFYAVEEREAEISVEESGGQIRFTARATGNERCEEIERYSFSWEVPLPGYISYKRCDRCRTPFPVSFFSWDIGAGLMVDTFNGEPVALIDVAGINAAYTEARAGFGSWVDDFLASGTKELVDTLLPALEWKRRRPEERVRDLFFLAYRGMGNPVFTEPTADGLRARVENPFNYPIVAGIATSFLARGKAVSFDWERTMPGRLEINLHFL
;
A
#
# COMPACT_ATOMS: atom_id res chain seq x y z
N MET A 1 2.52 -24.45 -9.32
CA MET A 1 2.88 -24.14 -10.71
C MET A 1 4.21 -23.38 -10.67
N ARG A 2 5.17 -23.66 -11.57
CA ARG A 2 6.32 -22.75 -11.75
C ARG A 2 5.78 -21.47 -12.39
N GLY A 3 5.83 -20.35 -11.67
CA GLY A 3 5.45 -19.07 -12.24
C GLY A 3 6.46 -18.70 -13.32
N LYS A 4 6.01 -18.46 -14.56
CA LYS A 4 6.88 -17.83 -15.57
C LYS A 4 7.33 -16.47 -15.00
N GLY A 5 8.63 -16.17 -15.10
CA GLY A 5 9.21 -14.89 -14.66
C GLY A 5 9.82 -14.85 -13.25
N LEU A 6 9.56 -15.84 -12.39
CA LEU A 6 10.20 -15.88 -11.06
C LEU A 6 11.71 -16.13 -11.16
N SER A 7 12.47 -15.57 -10.21
CA SER A 7 13.92 -15.83 -10.12
C SER A 7 14.22 -17.31 -9.84
N TYR A 8 15.45 -17.75 -10.14
CA TYR A 8 15.91 -19.10 -9.79
C TYR A 8 15.97 -19.34 -8.27
N LEU A 9 15.95 -18.27 -7.46
CA LEU A 9 15.94 -18.32 -6.00
C LEU A 9 14.54 -18.55 -5.45
N THR A 10 13.51 -18.17 -6.20
CA THR A 10 12.10 -18.39 -5.86
C THR A 10 11.41 -19.22 -6.95
N PRO A 11 11.92 -20.41 -7.31
CA PRO A 11 11.45 -21.13 -8.50
C PRO A 11 9.97 -21.52 -8.41
N VAL A 12 9.41 -21.58 -7.18
CA VAL A 12 7.99 -21.81 -6.94
C VAL A 12 7.54 -21.00 -5.73
N VAL A 13 6.68 -20.00 -5.95
CA VAL A 13 5.88 -19.41 -4.86
C VAL A 13 4.85 -20.45 -4.43
N SER A 14 5.02 -20.99 -3.24
CA SER A 14 4.10 -21.98 -2.68
C SER A 14 2.82 -21.29 -2.20
N MET A 15 1.68 -21.83 -2.63
CA MET A 15 0.35 -21.38 -2.20
C MET A 15 -0.14 -22.24 -1.04
N CYS A 16 -0.87 -21.65 -0.09
CA CYS A 16 -1.57 -22.41 0.94
C CYS A 16 -2.65 -23.28 0.28
N ARG A 17 -2.57 -24.61 0.42
CA ARG A 17 -3.55 -25.51 -0.20
C ARG A 17 -4.97 -25.38 0.36
N ALA A 18 -5.15 -24.73 1.52
CA ALA A 18 -6.46 -24.59 2.17
C ALA A 18 -7.18 -23.29 1.79
N CYS A 19 -6.46 -22.17 1.65
CA CYS A 19 -7.07 -20.86 1.40
C CYS A 19 -6.54 -20.14 0.15
N GLY A 20 -5.60 -20.73 -0.59
CA GLY A 20 -5.03 -20.14 -1.81
C GLY A 20 -4.02 -19.01 -1.58
N VAL A 21 -3.91 -18.45 -0.37
CA VAL A 21 -2.97 -17.35 -0.09
C VAL A 21 -1.51 -17.78 -0.29
N PRO A 22 -0.65 -16.97 -0.95
CA PRO A 22 0.78 -17.25 -1.04
C PRO A 22 1.41 -17.40 0.35
N LEU A 23 2.19 -18.47 0.58
CA LEU A 23 2.86 -18.67 1.86
C LEU A 23 3.76 -17.49 2.26
N PRO A 24 4.49 -16.82 1.34
CA PRO A 24 5.24 -15.61 1.68
C PRO A 24 4.38 -14.50 2.30
N ILE A 25 3.14 -14.31 1.81
CA ILE A 25 2.21 -13.33 2.38
C ILE A 25 1.91 -13.69 3.84
N SER A 26 1.59 -14.96 4.12
CA SER A 26 1.29 -15.42 5.49
C SER A 26 2.50 -15.42 6.43
N ALA A 27 3.70 -15.64 5.89
CA ALA A 27 4.93 -15.75 6.67
C ALA A 27 5.51 -14.38 7.02
N ASN A 28 5.40 -13.42 6.10
CA ASN A 28 6.04 -12.11 6.21
C ASN A 28 5.13 -11.02 6.76
N HIS A 29 3.83 -11.28 6.97
CA HIS A 29 2.88 -10.28 7.44
C HIS A 29 2.00 -10.79 8.58
N ARG A 30 1.59 -9.87 9.46
CA ARG A 30 0.73 -10.12 10.61
C ARG A 30 -0.49 -9.21 10.55
N TRP A 31 -1.66 -9.83 10.50
CA TRP A 31 -2.94 -9.14 10.68
C TRP A 31 -3.26 -9.09 12.17
N GLU A 32 -3.35 -7.87 12.68
CA GLU A 32 -3.61 -7.61 14.09
C GLU A 32 -5.09 -7.31 14.34
N GLU A 33 -5.53 -7.57 15.57
CA GLU A 33 -6.93 -7.42 16.01
C GLU A 33 -7.37 -5.94 16.10
N GLN A 34 -6.43 -5.01 15.88
CA GLN A 34 -6.66 -3.57 15.83
C GLN A 34 -6.78 -3.02 14.40
N GLY A 35 -6.99 -3.89 13.40
CA GLY A 35 -7.24 -3.50 12.01
C GLY A 35 -6.00 -3.02 11.25
N ARG A 36 -4.82 -3.45 11.71
CA ARG A 36 -3.52 -3.17 11.07
C ARG A 36 -2.94 -4.42 10.43
N ILE A 37 -2.21 -4.24 9.34
CA ILE A 37 -1.30 -5.24 8.79
C ILE A 37 0.10 -4.74 9.11
N LEU A 38 0.93 -5.58 9.72
CA LEU A 38 2.34 -5.29 9.94
C LEU A 38 3.22 -6.28 9.20
N SER A 39 4.45 -5.89 8.90
CA SER A 39 5.52 -6.82 8.57
C SER A 39 5.76 -7.76 9.75
N ARG A 40 6.39 -8.91 9.49
CA ARG A 40 6.56 -9.97 10.50
C ARG A 40 7.32 -9.50 11.74
N ASP A 41 8.32 -8.64 11.54
CA ASP A 41 9.11 -8.00 12.59
C ASP A 41 8.39 -6.82 13.27
N GLY A 42 7.23 -6.41 12.76
CA GLY A 42 6.47 -5.27 13.25
C GLY A 42 7.02 -3.91 12.84
N ALA A 43 8.06 -3.86 12.00
CA ALA A 43 8.76 -2.64 11.64
C ALA A 43 8.05 -1.80 10.57
N GLN A 44 7.14 -2.40 9.80
CA GLN A 44 6.39 -1.71 8.75
C GLN A 44 4.90 -1.94 8.91
N ARG A 45 4.12 -0.88 8.71
CA ARG A 45 2.66 -0.95 8.63
C ARG A 45 2.27 -0.98 7.16
N LEU A 46 1.43 -1.94 6.78
CA LEU A 46 0.96 -2.12 5.41
C LEU A 46 -0.55 -1.91 5.27
N VAL A 47 -0.96 -1.65 4.04
CA VAL A 47 -2.35 -1.52 3.61
C VAL A 47 -2.54 -2.21 2.26
N ILE A 48 -3.68 -2.88 2.10
CA ILE A 48 -4.14 -3.41 0.81
C ILE A 48 -5.09 -2.37 0.20
N VAL A 49 -4.78 -1.85 -0.97
CA VAL A 49 -5.58 -0.80 -1.62
C VAL A 49 -5.62 -0.99 -3.13
N GLU A 50 -6.74 -0.63 -3.74
CA GLU A 50 -6.94 -0.67 -5.19
C GLU A 50 -5.97 0.27 -5.92
N HIS A 51 -5.40 -0.21 -7.02
CA HIS A 51 -4.52 0.61 -7.89
C HIS A 51 -5.24 1.88 -8.35
N LYS A 52 -6.53 1.78 -8.67
CA LYS A 52 -7.36 2.93 -9.09
C LYS A 52 -7.50 4.00 -8.01
N ILE A 53 -7.56 3.62 -6.73
CA ILE A 53 -7.61 4.60 -5.63
C ILE A 53 -6.27 5.31 -5.52
N ILE A 54 -5.15 4.57 -5.50
CA ILE A 54 -3.81 5.17 -5.45
C ILE A 54 -3.60 6.14 -6.63
N ASN A 55 -3.82 5.66 -7.85
CA ASN A 55 -3.60 6.44 -9.07
C ASN A 55 -4.54 7.63 -9.15
N GLY A 56 -5.81 7.46 -8.78
CA GLY A 56 -6.80 8.53 -8.80
C GLY A 56 -6.47 9.62 -7.77
N VAL A 57 -6.05 9.25 -6.57
CA VAL A 57 -5.65 10.21 -5.53
C VAL A 57 -4.41 10.98 -5.97
N ILE A 58 -3.37 10.28 -6.45
CA ILE A 58 -2.13 10.92 -6.92
C ILE A 58 -2.42 11.87 -8.09
N ALA A 59 -3.16 11.43 -9.11
CA ALA A 59 -3.50 12.28 -10.26
C ALA A 59 -4.33 13.51 -9.86
N LYS A 60 -5.23 13.37 -8.88
CA LYS A 60 -5.99 14.50 -8.33
C LYS A 60 -5.07 15.50 -7.63
N VAL A 61 -4.14 15.02 -6.80
CA VAL A 61 -3.16 15.87 -6.11
C VAL A 61 -2.26 16.56 -7.13
N GLU A 62 -1.67 15.83 -8.08
CA GLU A 62 -0.84 16.38 -9.17
C GLU A 62 -1.57 17.48 -9.93
N LYS A 63 -2.85 17.29 -10.26
CA LYS A 63 -3.66 18.30 -10.95
C LYS A 63 -3.87 19.56 -10.11
N ALA A 64 -4.02 19.42 -8.79
CA ALA A 64 -4.29 20.53 -7.89
C ALA A 64 -3.01 21.30 -7.50
N VAL A 65 -1.88 20.61 -7.47
CA VAL A 65 -0.59 21.10 -6.95
C VAL A 65 0.42 21.47 -8.06
N GLY A 66 0.32 20.82 -9.22
CA GLY A 66 1.32 20.88 -10.30
C GLY A 66 2.39 19.79 -10.17
N GLY A 67 3.23 19.64 -11.21
CA GLY A 67 4.17 18.53 -11.38
C GLY A 67 5.37 18.49 -10.42
N ALA A 68 5.47 19.40 -9.45
CA ALA A 68 6.52 19.36 -8.42
C ALA A 68 6.33 18.21 -7.42
N ILE A 69 5.13 17.62 -7.35
CA ILE A 69 4.82 16.55 -6.39
C ILE A 69 5.46 15.22 -6.77
N ASP A 70 5.70 14.94 -8.04
CA ASP A 70 6.24 13.67 -8.55
C ASP A 70 7.54 13.28 -7.85
N ARG A 71 8.44 14.27 -7.68
CA ARG A 71 9.71 14.10 -6.98
C ARG A 71 9.47 13.78 -5.51
N ALA A 72 8.66 14.57 -4.81
CA ALA A 72 8.35 14.37 -3.41
C ALA A 72 7.70 13.00 -3.14
N LEU A 73 6.76 12.58 -3.98
CA LEU A 73 6.12 11.26 -3.91
C LEU A 73 7.13 10.13 -4.09
N THR A 74 8.02 10.25 -5.08
CA THR A 74 9.06 9.26 -5.38
C THR A 74 10.02 9.11 -4.20
N TYR A 75 10.53 10.21 -3.63
CA TYR A 75 11.46 10.16 -2.50
C TYR A 75 10.80 9.74 -1.18
N ALA A 76 9.56 10.16 -0.92
CA ALA A 76 8.78 9.68 0.21
C ALA A 76 8.58 8.16 0.16
N LYS A 77 8.30 7.60 -1.02
CA LYS A 77 8.20 6.15 -1.21
C LYS A 77 9.58 5.47 -1.17
N ALA A 78 10.64 6.12 -1.63
CA ALA A 78 12.00 5.60 -1.52
C ALA A 78 12.47 5.46 -0.07
N PHE A 79 12.12 6.40 0.80
CA PHE A 79 12.33 6.25 2.24
C PHE A 79 11.68 4.98 2.76
N ASP A 80 10.38 4.83 2.54
CA ASP A 80 9.58 3.70 2.97
C ASP A 80 10.15 2.35 2.48
N ALA A 81 10.41 2.23 1.18
CA ALA A 81 11.00 1.02 0.59
C ALA A 81 12.41 0.73 1.12
N SER A 82 13.23 1.76 1.39
CA SER A 82 14.56 1.57 1.95
C SER A 82 14.50 0.92 3.34
N GLN A 83 13.48 1.27 4.14
CA GLN A 83 13.28 0.70 5.48
C GLN A 83 12.75 -0.73 5.40
N TYR A 84 11.81 -0.99 4.49
CA TYR A 84 11.35 -2.36 4.21
C TYR A 84 12.51 -3.26 3.77
N VAL A 85 13.35 -2.81 2.84
CA VAL A 85 14.51 -3.60 2.38
C VAL A 85 15.54 -3.80 3.48
N ARG A 86 15.84 -2.78 4.30
CA ARG A 86 16.71 -2.93 5.49
C ARG A 86 16.16 -3.95 6.48
N SER A 87 14.83 -4.01 6.66
CA SER A 87 14.17 -4.98 7.54
C SER A 87 14.39 -6.44 7.06
N LEU A 88 14.35 -6.67 5.75
CA LEU A 88 14.64 -7.98 5.15
C LEU A 88 16.10 -8.42 5.35
N MET A 89 17.00 -7.44 5.49
CA MET A 89 18.44 -7.64 5.69
C MET A 89 18.85 -7.77 7.16
N MET A 90 17.94 -7.86 8.12
CA MET A 90 18.31 -7.97 9.54
C MET A 90 18.95 -9.32 9.92
N GLY A 91 19.75 -9.31 10.99
CA GLY A 91 20.40 -10.50 11.56
C GLY A 91 21.51 -11.08 10.69
N ARG A 92 21.62 -12.41 10.64
CA ARG A 92 22.66 -13.12 9.85
C ARG A 92 22.58 -12.81 8.35
N LYS A 93 21.42 -12.39 7.84
CA LYS A 93 21.22 -12.00 6.45
C LYS A 93 22.00 -10.73 6.09
N LYS A 94 22.21 -9.80 7.03
CA LYS A 94 22.98 -8.57 6.82
C LYS A 94 24.39 -8.88 6.32
N TYR A 95 25.06 -9.82 6.99
CA TYR A 95 26.41 -10.23 6.64
C TYR A 95 26.47 -10.86 5.24
N LEU A 96 25.45 -11.64 4.87
CA LEU A 96 25.37 -12.25 3.54
C LEU A 96 25.18 -11.20 2.43
N VAL A 97 24.36 -10.17 2.65
CA VAL A 97 24.11 -9.12 1.65
C VAL A 97 25.31 -8.17 1.47
N GLY A 98 26.18 -8.05 2.48
CA GLY A 98 27.46 -7.34 2.35
C GLY A 98 28.40 -7.96 1.30
N TYR A 99 28.21 -9.24 0.95
CA TYR A 99 29.03 -9.89 -0.08
C TYR A 99 28.60 -9.46 -1.49
N PRO A 100 29.53 -9.05 -2.37
CA PRO A 100 29.23 -8.56 -3.72
C PRO A 100 28.35 -9.48 -4.56
N ILE A 101 28.58 -10.78 -4.42
CA ILE A 101 27.88 -11.86 -5.13
C ILE A 101 26.40 -11.97 -4.73
N ALA A 102 26.02 -11.51 -3.54
CA ALA A 102 24.65 -11.65 -3.03
C ALA A 102 23.69 -10.53 -3.47
N LYS A 103 24.19 -9.40 -3.99
CA LYS A 103 23.35 -8.22 -4.29
C LYS A 103 22.40 -8.43 -5.47
N ARG A 104 22.88 -9.00 -6.58
CA ARG A 104 22.03 -9.34 -7.73
C ARG A 104 20.91 -10.33 -7.35
N PRO A 105 21.22 -11.47 -6.68
CA PRO A 105 20.22 -12.36 -6.07
C PRO A 105 19.16 -11.62 -5.24
N LEU A 106 19.57 -10.62 -4.45
CA LEU A 106 18.64 -9.85 -3.63
C LEU A 106 17.69 -9.01 -4.48
N TYR A 107 18.15 -8.32 -5.52
CA TYR A 107 17.26 -7.58 -6.42
C TYR A 107 16.28 -8.48 -7.16
N GLU A 108 16.70 -9.68 -7.56
CA GLU A 108 15.83 -10.69 -8.15
C GLU A 108 14.74 -11.13 -7.15
N LEU A 109 15.11 -11.34 -5.88
CA LEU A 109 14.16 -11.61 -4.80
C LEU A 109 13.20 -10.44 -4.56
N LEU A 110 13.67 -9.19 -4.61
CA LEU A 110 12.82 -8.01 -4.48
C LEU A 110 11.84 -7.88 -5.64
N CYS A 111 12.24 -8.23 -6.87
CA CYS A 111 11.32 -8.33 -8.01
C CYS A 111 10.25 -9.40 -7.76
N ASP A 112 10.62 -10.56 -7.21
CA ASP A 112 9.64 -11.59 -6.84
C ASP A 112 8.67 -11.10 -5.74
N GLN A 113 9.15 -10.33 -4.75
CA GLN A 113 8.29 -9.70 -3.74
C GLN A 113 7.33 -8.69 -4.38
N ALA A 114 7.80 -7.84 -5.29
CA ALA A 114 6.95 -6.90 -6.00
C ALA A 114 5.79 -7.60 -6.73
N ARG A 115 6.04 -8.77 -7.33
CA ARG A 115 5.00 -9.59 -7.95
C ARG A 115 4.01 -10.16 -6.95
N ILE A 116 4.50 -10.69 -5.83
CA ILE A 116 3.66 -11.28 -4.77
C ILE A 116 2.74 -10.23 -4.11
N LEU A 117 3.25 -9.01 -3.94
CA LEU A 117 2.56 -7.90 -3.30
C LEU A 117 1.58 -7.17 -4.24
N GLY A 118 1.53 -7.54 -5.53
CA GLY A 118 0.67 -6.88 -6.51
C GLY A 118 1.19 -5.51 -6.95
N LEU A 119 2.50 -5.27 -6.87
CA LEU A 119 3.12 -3.98 -7.22
C LEU A 119 3.44 -3.90 -8.71
N ALA A 120 4.03 -4.94 -9.29
CA ALA A 120 4.45 -4.97 -10.70
C ALA A 120 4.86 -6.39 -11.13
N ASP A 121 4.82 -6.69 -12.43
CA ASP A 121 5.51 -7.83 -13.07
C ASP A 121 7.02 -7.59 -13.24
N ALA A 122 7.64 -7.01 -12.22
CA ALA A 122 9.00 -6.50 -12.21
C ALA A 122 10.03 -7.54 -12.62
N SER A 123 10.97 -7.19 -13.50
CA SER A 123 12.05 -8.08 -13.94
C SER A 123 13.37 -7.33 -14.02
N LEU A 124 14.42 -7.88 -13.39
CA LEU A 124 15.77 -7.33 -13.45
C LEU A 124 16.37 -7.49 -14.85
N ARG A 125 16.73 -6.38 -15.51
CA ARG A 125 17.30 -6.36 -16.85
C ARG A 125 18.81 -6.20 -16.83
N ASN A 126 19.28 -5.14 -16.17
CA ASN A 126 20.69 -4.84 -16.02
C ASN A 126 21.02 -4.57 -14.55
N TYR A 127 22.24 -4.91 -14.16
CA TYR A 127 22.77 -4.59 -12.85
C TYR A 127 24.28 -4.43 -12.91
N SER A 128 24.73 -3.24 -12.53
CA SER A 128 26.12 -2.90 -12.31
C SER A 128 26.30 -2.42 -10.87
N ARG A 129 26.98 -3.22 -10.05
CA ARG A 129 27.15 -2.97 -8.62
C ARG A 129 27.59 -1.54 -8.31
N GLY A 130 26.86 -0.89 -7.40
CA GLY A 130 27.12 0.49 -6.94
C GLY A 130 27.07 1.56 -8.04
N LYS A 131 26.56 1.23 -9.24
CA LYS A 131 26.54 2.10 -10.41
C LYS A 131 25.15 2.21 -11.02
N GLU A 132 24.52 1.09 -11.37
CA GLU A 132 23.28 1.08 -12.13
C GLU A 132 22.42 -0.14 -11.78
N LEU A 133 21.10 0.08 -11.68
CA LEU A 133 20.09 -0.95 -11.57
C LEU A 133 18.99 -0.66 -12.60
N GLU A 134 18.70 -1.62 -13.47
CA GLU A 134 17.62 -1.51 -14.46
C GLU A 134 16.56 -2.59 -14.21
N ILE A 135 15.34 -2.16 -13.95
CA ILE A 135 14.17 -3.02 -13.78
C ILE A 135 13.14 -2.66 -14.85
N SER A 136 12.52 -3.66 -15.46
CA SER A 136 11.42 -3.47 -16.39
C SER A 136 10.14 -4.12 -15.89
N CYS A 137 8.99 -3.57 -16.24
CA CYS A 137 7.69 -4.20 -16.07
C CYS A 137 6.79 -3.86 -17.28
N THR A 138 5.71 -4.61 -17.49
CA THR A 138 4.65 -4.23 -18.43
C THR A 138 3.56 -3.41 -17.73
N HIS A 139 3.44 -3.56 -16.42
CA HIS A 139 2.54 -2.77 -15.61
C HIS A 139 3.09 -2.63 -14.19
N CYS A 140 2.71 -1.54 -13.53
CA CYS A 140 2.93 -1.33 -12.11
C CYS A 140 1.74 -0.61 -11.50
N TYR A 141 1.57 -0.75 -10.19
CA TYR A 141 0.45 -0.18 -9.44
C TYR A 141 0.38 1.35 -9.54
N ASN A 142 1.54 2.02 -9.53
CA ASN A 142 1.73 3.44 -9.79
C ASN A 142 3.19 3.68 -10.19
N ARG A 143 3.43 4.52 -11.22
CA ARG A 143 4.77 4.77 -11.76
C ARG A 143 5.71 5.47 -10.78
N HIS A 144 5.25 6.55 -10.13
CA HIS A 144 6.06 7.34 -9.20
C HIS A 144 6.39 6.54 -7.93
N PHE A 145 5.40 5.83 -7.39
CA PHE A 145 5.65 5.01 -6.22
C PHE A 145 6.54 3.81 -6.54
N PHE A 146 6.35 3.13 -7.67
CA PHE A 146 7.24 2.02 -8.04
C PHE A 146 8.67 2.49 -8.36
N ALA A 147 8.84 3.68 -8.95
CA ALA A 147 10.14 4.33 -9.05
C ALA A 147 10.75 4.56 -7.66
N GLY A 148 9.97 5.07 -6.71
CA GLY A 148 10.38 5.20 -5.32
C GLY A 148 10.80 3.87 -4.70
N ASP A 149 10.04 2.80 -4.92
CA ASP A 149 10.38 1.46 -4.42
C ASP A 149 11.75 0.98 -4.92
N ILE A 150 12.06 1.20 -6.20
CA ILE A 150 13.35 0.86 -6.81
C ILE A 150 14.47 1.73 -6.24
N LEU A 151 14.24 3.03 -6.14
CA LEU A 151 15.23 3.99 -5.63
C LEU A 151 15.56 3.69 -4.16
N GLY A 152 14.55 3.40 -3.34
CA GLY A 152 14.70 3.02 -1.94
C GLY A 152 15.45 1.69 -1.77
N ALA A 153 15.13 0.70 -2.61
CA ALA A 153 15.86 -0.57 -2.64
C ALA A 153 17.33 -0.36 -3.03
N PHE A 154 17.60 0.44 -4.05
CA PHE A 154 18.97 0.77 -4.47
C PHE A 154 19.75 1.44 -3.33
N TYR A 155 19.16 2.46 -2.71
CA TYR A 155 19.78 3.19 -1.60
C TYR A 155 20.04 2.28 -0.40
N ALA A 156 19.12 1.37 -0.06
CA ALA A 156 19.30 0.42 1.04
C ALA A 156 20.39 -0.64 0.77
N VAL A 157 20.49 -1.14 -0.46
CA VAL A 157 21.40 -2.25 -0.82
C VAL A 157 22.79 -1.75 -1.22
N GLU A 158 22.87 -0.65 -1.95
CA GLU A 158 24.14 -0.07 -2.41
C GLU A 158 24.72 0.97 -1.46
N GLU A 159 23.94 1.49 -0.50
CA GLU A 159 24.35 2.57 0.41
C GLU A 159 24.88 3.77 -0.38
N ARG A 160 24.17 4.11 -1.46
CA ARG A 160 24.51 5.16 -2.41
C ARG A 160 23.27 5.87 -2.90
N GLU A 161 23.39 7.18 -3.04
CA GLU A 161 22.39 7.97 -3.72
C GLU A 161 22.33 7.61 -5.21
N ALA A 162 21.12 7.63 -5.76
CA ALA A 162 20.87 7.45 -7.17
C ALA A 162 19.81 8.43 -7.67
N GLU A 163 19.85 8.69 -8.96
CA GLU A 163 18.74 9.28 -9.72
C GLU A 163 17.99 8.16 -10.44
N ILE A 164 16.68 8.34 -10.60
CA ILE A 164 15.85 7.37 -11.31
C ILE A 164 15.25 8.00 -12.57
N SER A 165 15.44 7.32 -13.71
CA SER A 165 14.74 7.63 -14.95
C SER A 165 13.69 6.57 -15.26
N VAL A 166 12.59 7.01 -15.88
CA VAL A 166 11.49 6.14 -16.29
C VAL A 166 11.25 6.34 -17.79
N GLU A 167 11.37 5.27 -18.55
CA GLU A 167 11.13 5.25 -20.00
C GLU A 167 9.99 4.28 -20.31
N GLU A 168 9.07 4.67 -21.17
CA GLU A 168 7.96 3.83 -21.62
C GLU A 168 8.03 3.65 -23.13
N SER A 169 8.12 2.41 -23.60
CA SER A 169 8.18 2.09 -25.02
C SER A 169 7.62 0.70 -25.29
N GLY A 170 6.74 0.59 -26.30
CA GLY A 170 6.18 -0.69 -26.73
C GLY A 170 5.39 -1.45 -25.65
N GLY A 171 4.74 -0.74 -24.73
CA GLY A 171 4.00 -1.34 -23.60
C GLY A 171 4.89 -1.90 -22.50
N GLN A 172 6.19 -1.57 -22.51
CA GLN A 172 7.12 -1.87 -21.44
C GLN A 172 7.57 -0.56 -20.78
N ILE A 173 7.61 -0.58 -19.45
CA ILE A 173 8.15 0.49 -18.62
C ILE A 173 9.53 0.04 -18.12
N ARG A 174 10.53 0.87 -18.32
CA ARG A 174 11.90 0.67 -17.85
C ARG A 174 12.22 1.73 -16.79
N PHE A 175 12.71 1.26 -15.66
CA PHE A 175 13.18 2.06 -14.55
C PHE A 175 14.69 1.87 -14.42
N THR A 176 15.44 2.96 -14.48
CA THR A 176 16.90 2.93 -14.38
C THR A 176 17.35 3.81 -13.23
N ALA A 177 17.84 3.18 -12.16
CA ALA A 177 18.48 3.89 -11.05
C ALA A 177 19.99 3.97 -11.31
N ARG A 178 20.55 5.19 -11.36
CA ARG A 178 21.98 5.45 -11.59
C ARG A 178 22.58 6.20 -10.41
N ALA A 179 23.69 5.68 -9.87
CA ALA A 179 24.37 6.29 -8.75
C ALA A 179 24.89 7.69 -9.09
N THR A 180 24.65 8.67 -8.23
CA THR A 180 25.11 10.07 -8.41
C THR A 180 26.53 10.30 -7.93
N GLY A 181 27.11 9.32 -7.23
CA GLY A 181 28.45 9.41 -6.62
C GLY A 181 28.43 9.72 -5.13
N ASN A 182 27.29 10.19 -4.59
CA ASN A 182 27.11 10.43 -3.16
C ASN A 182 26.74 9.13 -2.43
N GLU A 183 27.18 9.00 -1.18
CA GLU A 183 26.84 7.87 -0.30
C GLU A 183 25.50 8.08 0.41
N ARG A 184 25.15 9.33 0.70
CA ARG A 184 23.94 9.72 1.41
C ARG A 184 22.96 10.42 0.49
N CYS A 185 21.67 10.22 0.75
CA CYS A 185 20.59 10.84 0.00
C CYS A 185 19.71 11.63 0.97
N GLU A 186 19.95 12.94 1.06
CA GLU A 186 19.25 13.82 2.02
C GLU A 186 17.73 13.82 1.81
N GLU A 187 17.29 13.72 0.56
CA GLU A 187 15.86 13.64 0.19
C GLU A 187 15.17 12.41 0.76
N ILE A 188 15.87 11.27 0.86
CA ILE A 188 15.35 10.06 1.51
C ILE A 188 15.41 10.20 3.03
N GLU A 189 16.55 10.67 3.53
CA GLU A 189 16.86 10.71 4.97
C GLU A 189 16.07 11.76 5.76
N ARG A 190 15.50 12.78 5.10
CA ARG A 190 14.64 13.79 5.75
C ARG A 190 13.31 13.22 6.24
N TYR A 191 12.86 12.11 5.68
CA TYR A 191 11.61 11.47 6.07
C TYR A 191 11.80 10.62 7.33
N SER A 192 10.74 10.54 8.14
CA SER A 192 10.72 9.75 9.36
C SER A 192 9.36 9.08 9.53
N PHE A 193 9.35 7.97 10.26
CA PHE A 193 8.11 7.28 10.61
C PHE A 193 7.32 8.09 11.63
N SER A 194 6.04 8.33 11.35
CA SER A 194 5.08 8.72 12.38
C SER A 194 4.53 7.47 13.07
N TRP A 195 5.13 7.12 14.20
CA TRP A 195 4.66 6.02 15.04
C TRP A 195 3.53 6.52 15.95
N GLU A 196 2.28 6.31 15.53
CA GLU A 196 1.15 6.42 16.46
C GLU A 196 1.03 5.12 17.26
N VAL A 197 0.95 5.25 18.59
CA VAL A 197 0.63 4.11 19.45
C VAL A 197 -0.79 3.64 19.07
N PRO A 198 -0.96 2.38 18.65
CA PRO A 198 -2.26 1.90 18.24
C PRO A 198 -3.23 1.89 19.41
N LEU A 199 -4.46 2.32 19.16
CA LEU A 199 -5.57 2.06 20.05
C LEU A 199 -5.88 0.56 20.07
N PRO A 200 -6.33 0.01 21.22
CA PRO A 200 -6.75 -1.38 21.30
C PRO A 200 -7.89 -1.66 20.34
N GLY A 201 -8.08 -2.92 20.01
CA GLY A 201 -9.08 -3.37 19.05
C GLY A 201 -9.42 -4.82 19.31
N TYR A 202 -10.65 -5.18 18.98
CA TYR A 202 -11.28 -6.44 19.39
C TYR A 202 -11.75 -7.26 18.19
N ILE A 203 -11.07 -7.11 17.04
CA ILE A 203 -11.43 -7.85 15.84
C ILE A 203 -11.00 -9.31 16.00
N SER A 204 -11.99 -10.20 16.07
CA SER A 204 -11.75 -11.65 16.02
C SER A 204 -11.81 -12.14 14.58
N TYR A 205 -10.65 -12.48 14.01
CA TYR A 205 -10.60 -13.10 12.68
C TYR A 205 -10.80 -14.61 12.77
N LYS A 206 -11.73 -15.15 11.97
CA LYS A 206 -11.63 -16.56 11.55
C LYS A 206 -10.35 -16.72 10.73
N ARG A 207 -9.43 -17.57 11.17
CA ARG A 207 -8.13 -17.78 10.52
C ARG A 207 -8.11 -19.13 9.80
N CYS A 208 -7.29 -19.24 8.75
CA CYS A 208 -7.03 -20.51 8.09
C CYS A 208 -6.31 -21.46 9.06
N ASP A 209 -6.75 -22.71 9.15
CA ASP A 209 -6.15 -23.70 10.04
C ASP A 209 -4.71 -24.09 9.64
N ARG A 210 -4.33 -23.84 8.38
CA ARG A 210 -3.01 -24.19 7.85
C ARG A 210 -2.00 -23.04 7.93
N CYS A 211 -2.32 -21.87 7.37
CA CYS A 211 -1.39 -20.74 7.31
C CYS A 211 -1.69 -19.61 8.30
N ARG A 212 -2.78 -19.72 9.09
CA ARG A 212 -3.20 -18.75 10.12
C ARG A 212 -3.53 -17.33 9.63
N THR A 213 -3.45 -17.07 8.32
CA THR A 213 -3.96 -15.84 7.70
C THR A 213 -5.47 -15.71 7.96
N PRO A 214 -5.99 -14.50 8.22
CA PRO A 214 -7.44 -14.27 8.28
C PRO A 214 -8.14 -14.78 7.01
N PHE A 215 -9.29 -15.43 7.18
CA PHE A 215 -10.09 -15.94 6.09
C PHE A 215 -10.43 -14.87 5.03
N PRO A 216 -10.73 -13.60 5.37
CA PRO A 216 -10.98 -12.58 4.36
C PRO A 216 -9.82 -12.29 3.39
N VAL A 217 -8.59 -12.66 3.74
CA VAL A 217 -7.44 -12.52 2.82
C VAL A 217 -7.53 -13.53 1.66
N SER A 218 -8.30 -14.61 1.80
CA SER A 218 -8.61 -15.52 0.70
C SER A 218 -9.55 -14.93 -0.36
N PHE A 219 -10.10 -13.74 -0.11
CA PHE A 219 -10.88 -12.99 -1.10
C PHE A 219 -10.01 -12.24 -2.11
N PHE A 220 -8.69 -12.34 -1.98
CA PHE A 220 -7.77 -11.92 -3.03
C PHE A 220 -7.34 -13.12 -3.86
N SER A 221 -7.10 -12.89 -5.14
CA SER A 221 -6.47 -13.85 -6.04
C SER A 221 -5.11 -13.30 -6.48
N TRP A 222 -4.18 -14.21 -6.79
CA TRP A 222 -2.82 -13.85 -7.18
C TRP A 222 -2.47 -14.46 -8.52
N ASP A 223 -2.17 -13.61 -9.50
CA ASP A 223 -1.39 -13.99 -10.67
C ASP A 223 0.05 -13.52 -10.47
N ILE A 224 0.85 -14.40 -9.88
CA ILE A 224 2.25 -14.11 -9.55
C ILE A 224 3.09 -13.86 -10.81
N GLY A 225 2.77 -14.54 -11.93
CA GLY A 225 3.52 -14.36 -13.17
C GLY A 225 3.27 -12.99 -13.76
N ALA A 226 2.01 -12.56 -13.72
CA ALA A 226 1.64 -11.20 -14.04
C ALA A 226 1.93 -10.21 -12.89
N GLY A 227 2.41 -10.59 -11.71
CA GLY A 227 2.60 -9.63 -10.61
C GLY A 227 1.32 -8.90 -10.17
N LEU A 228 0.16 -9.54 -10.31
CA LEU A 228 -1.15 -9.00 -9.96
C LEU A 228 -1.71 -9.67 -8.71
N MET A 229 -2.22 -8.85 -7.80
CA MET A 229 -3.13 -9.24 -6.74
C MET A 229 -4.49 -8.60 -7.04
N VAL A 230 -5.56 -9.36 -7.05
CA VAL A 230 -6.89 -8.91 -7.49
C VAL A 230 -7.91 -9.20 -6.40
N ASP A 231 -8.74 -8.21 -6.03
CA ASP A 231 -9.89 -8.46 -5.18
C ASP A 231 -10.97 -9.21 -5.98
N THR A 232 -11.33 -10.40 -5.51
CA THR A 232 -12.30 -11.28 -6.18
C THR A 232 -13.73 -10.77 -6.13
N PHE A 233 -14.05 -9.80 -5.26
CA PHE A 233 -15.40 -9.22 -5.18
C PHE A 233 -15.68 -8.20 -6.29
N ASN A 234 -14.72 -7.33 -6.61
CA ASN A 234 -14.90 -6.27 -7.62
C ASN A 234 -14.04 -6.48 -8.87
N GLY A 235 -13.12 -7.45 -8.87
CA GLY A 235 -12.20 -7.71 -9.99
C GLY A 235 -11.09 -6.68 -10.13
N GLU A 236 -10.93 -5.76 -9.17
CA GLU A 236 -9.96 -4.69 -9.27
C GLU A 236 -8.56 -5.14 -8.80
N PRO A 237 -7.50 -4.76 -9.53
CA PRO A 237 -6.14 -4.89 -9.04
C PRO A 237 -5.91 -4.10 -7.75
N VAL A 238 -5.28 -4.75 -6.79
CA VAL A 238 -4.91 -4.21 -5.49
C VAL A 238 -3.41 -4.40 -5.26
N ALA A 239 -2.84 -3.58 -4.39
CA ALA A 239 -1.45 -3.66 -3.97
C ALA A 239 -1.39 -3.72 -2.45
N LEU A 240 -0.49 -4.55 -1.90
CA LEU A 240 -0.10 -4.51 -0.49
C LEU A 240 1.14 -3.61 -0.38
N ILE A 241 0.94 -2.39 0.10
CA ILE A 241 1.99 -1.37 0.20
C ILE A 241 2.19 -0.92 1.63
N ASP A 242 3.40 -0.47 1.93
CA ASP A 242 3.71 0.17 3.19
C ASP A 242 3.04 1.56 3.27
N VAL A 243 2.63 1.92 4.49
CA VAL A 243 1.80 3.11 4.79
C VAL A 243 2.66 4.36 4.96
N ALA A 244 3.93 4.23 5.33
CA ALA A 244 4.76 5.38 5.69
C ALA A 244 5.01 6.29 4.49
N GLY A 245 5.23 5.73 3.30
CA GLY A 245 5.41 6.52 2.07
C GLY A 245 4.18 7.36 1.73
N ILE A 246 2.97 6.79 1.87
CA ILE A 246 1.71 7.52 1.63
C ILE A 246 1.54 8.67 2.63
N ASN A 247 1.83 8.43 3.90
CA ASN A 247 1.68 9.44 4.95
C ASN A 247 2.74 10.54 4.87
N ALA A 248 3.97 10.20 4.46
CA ALA A 248 5.02 11.17 4.18
C ALA A 248 4.64 12.08 3.01
N ALA A 249 4.18 11.50 1.90
CA ALA A 249 3.64 12.23 0.75
C ALA A 249 2.49 13.18 1.14
N TYR A 250 1.54 12.68 1.93
CA TYR A 250 0.44 13.49 2.45
C TYR A 250 0.93 14.64 3.34
N THR A 251 1.89 14.38 4.23
CA THR A 251 2.44 15.41 5.12
C THR A 251 3.14 16.51 4.33
N GLU A 252 3.91 16.16 3.30
CA GLU A 252 4.55 17.12 2.40
C GLU A 252 3.51 17.97 1.67
N ALA A 253 2.48 17.33 1.10
CA ALA A 253 1.41 18.04 0.41
C ALA A 253 0.68 18.99 1.37
N ARG A 254 0.34 18.54 2.58
CA ARG A 254 -0.30 19.37 3.60
C ARG A 254 0.58 20.54 4.04
N ALA A 255 1.89 20.33 4.17
CA ALA A 255 2.84 21.39 4.52
C ALA A 255 2.98 22.44 3.41
N GLY A 256 3.01 22.00 2.14
CA GLY A 256 3.15 22.90 0.99
C GLY A 256 1.87 23.65 0.62
N PHE A 257 0.70 23.03 0.76
CA PHE A 257 -0.57 23.57 0.26
C PHE A 257 -1.56 23.96 1.35
N GLY A 258 -1.36 23.54 2.60
CA GLY A 258 -2.23 23.86 3.72
C GLY A 258 -3.31 22.80 3.98
N SER A 259 -4.24 23.12 4.90
CA SER A 259 -5.21 22.15 5.42
C SER A 259 -6.31 21.74 4.43
N TRP A 260 -6.55 22.49 3.35
CA TRP A 260 -7.57 22.12 2.35
C TRP A 260 -7.28 20.77 1.67
N VAL A 261 -6.02 20.33 1.70
CA VAL A 261 -5.59 19.01 1.22
C VAL A 261 -6.37 17.89 1.92
N ASP A 262 -6.73 18.07 3.19
CA ASP A 262 -7.47 17.11 3.99
C ASP A 262 -8.86 16.85 3.39
N ASP A 263 -9.63 17.91 3.15
CA ASP A 263 -10.98 17.83 2.58
C ASP A 263 -10.96 17.38 1.12
N PHE A 264 -9.95 17.84 0.37
CA PHE A 264 -9.75 17.46 -1.02
C PHE A 264 -9.46 15.97 -1.16
N LEU A 265 -8.58 15.41 -0.32
CA LEU A 265 -8.28 13.98 -0.33
C LEU A 265 -9.48 13.14 0.11
N ALA A 266 -10.19 13.56 1.16
CA ALA A 266 -11.34 12.82 1.64
C ALA A 266 -12.47 12.79 0.60
N SER A 267 -12.87 13.96 0.08
CA SER A 267 -13.91 14.05 -0.95
C SER A 267 -13.48 13.39 -2.25
N GLY A 268 -12.23 13.62 -2.66
CA GLY A 268 -11.66 13.05 -3.87
C GLY A 268 -11.59 11.52 -3.83
N THR A 269 -11.24 10.95 -2.68
CA THR A 269 -11.25 9.50 -2.46
C THR A 269 -12.67 8.93 -2.45
N LYS A 270 -13.62 9.60 -1.79
CA LYS A 270 -15.03 9.19 -1.79
C LYS A 270 -15.56 9.06 -3.23
N GLU A 271 -15.34 10.07 -4.07
CA GLU A 271 -15.77 10.05 -5.47
C GLU A 271 -15.16 8.90 -6.24
N LEU A 272 -13.85 8.65 -6.08
CA LEU A 272 -13.17 7.54 -6.74
C LEU A 272 -13.80 6.21 -6.31
N VAL A 273 -13.99 6.03 -5.01
CA VAL A 273 -14.60 4.82 -4.47
C VAL A 273 -16.04 4.66 -4.99
N ASP A 274 -16.86 5.72 -5.03
CA ASP A 274 -18.22 5.67 -5.58
C ASP A 274 -18.26 5.13 -7.03
N THR A 275 -17.23 5.41 -7.84
CA THR A 275 -17.11 4.87 -9.21
C THR A 275 -16.66 3.41 -9.28
N LEU A 276 -15.96 2.89 -8.26
CA LEU A 276 -15.50 1.50 -8.18
C LEU A 276 -16.59 0.54 -7.69
N LEU A 277 -17.48 1.03 -6.82
CA LEU A 277 -18.50 0.21 -6.16
C LEU A 277 -19.84 -0.04 -6.89
N PRO A 278 -20.20 0.51 -8.08
CA PRO A 278 -21.52 0.28 -8.69
C PRO A 278 -21.91 -1.20 -8.87
N ALA A 279 -20.92 -2.10 -8.98
CA ALA A 279 -21.13 -3.52 -9.27
C ALA A 279 -21.28 -4.43 -8.05
N LEU A 280 -21.01 -3.93 -6.84
CA LEU A 280 -20.96 -4.80 -5.66
C LEU A 280 -22.36 -4.92 -5.00
N GLU A 281 -22.75 -6.14 -4.60
CA GLU A 281 -24.10 -6.48 -4.10
C GLU A 281 -24.46 -5.90 -2.71
N TRP A 282 -23.50 -5.77 -1.81
CA TRP A 282 -23.57 -5.12 -0.50
C TRP A 282 -24.28 -3.73 -0.46
N LYS A 283 -24.38 -2.97 -1.56
CA LYS A 283 -25.23 -1.74 -1.63
C LYS A 283 -26.69 -2.03 -1.29
N ARG A 284 -27.13 -3.29 -1.40
CA ARG A 284 -28.50 -3.77 -1.15
C ARG A 284 -28.72 -4.35 0.27
N ARG A 285 -27.69 -4.37 1.14
CA ARG A 285 -27.82 -4.92 2.51
C ARG A 285 -28.65 -4.03 3.44
N ARG A 286 -29.15 -4.57 4.55
CA ARG A 286 -30.01 -3.82 5.50
C ARG A 286 -29.21 -2.79 6.29
N PRO A 287 -29.83 -1.70 6.79
CA PRO A 287 -29.15 -0.67 7.59
C PRO A 287 -28.48 -1.20 8.87
N GLU A 288 -29.00 -2.26 9.49
CA GLU A 288 -28.41 -2.84 10.72
C GLU A 288 -27.04 -3.50 10.47
N GLU A 289 -26.65 -3.71 9.21
CA GLU A 289 -25.40 -4.37 8.83
C GLU A 289 -24.26 -3.37 8.51
N ARG A 290 -24.45 -2.07 8.74
CA ARG A 290 -23.50 -1.01 8.32
C ARG A 290 -22.10 -1.12 8.92
N VAL A 291 -21.94 -1.53 10.18
CA VAL A 291 -20.59 -1.80 10.74
C VAL A 291 -19.93 -2.98 10.01
N ARG A 292 -20.70 -4.01 9.64
CA ARG A 292 -20.20 -5.15 8.88
C ARG A 292 -19.75 -4.73 7.48
N ASP A 293 -20.37 -3.70 6.91
CA ASP A 293 -19.96 -3.15 5.61
C ASP A 293 -18.57 -2.50 5.67
N LEU A 294 -18.16 -1.99 6.84
CA LEU A 294 -16.81 -1.42 7.03
C LEU A 294 -15.76 -2.46 7.45
N PHE A 295 -16.15 -3.71 7.74
CA PHE A 295 -15.21 -4.73 8.21
C PHE A 295 -14.06 -5.01 7.24
N PHE A 296 -14.25 -4.70 5.95
CA PHE A 296 -13.18 -4.80 4.96
C PHE A 296 -11.98 -3.87 5.23
N LEU A 297 -12.20 -2.74 5.89
CA LEU A 297 -11.11 -1.84 6.31
C LEU A 297 -10.09 -2.60 7.16
N ALA A 298 -10.57 -3.44 8.08
CA ALA A 298 -9.73 -4.14 9.04
C ALA A 298 -8.79 -5.15 8.39
N TYR A 299 -9.32 -6.07 7.57
CA TYR A 299 -8.47 -7.09 6.94
C TYR A 299 -7.58 -6.52 5.82
N ARG A 300 -7.85 -5.29 5.37
CA ARG A 300 -7.00 -4.54 4.44
C ARG A 300 -5.99 -3.62 5.14
N GLY A 301 -5.95 -3.58 6.47
CA GLY A 301 -5.00 -2.74 7.22
C GLY A 301 -5.35 -1.24 7.26
N MET A 302 -6.57 -0.90 6.82
CA MET A 302 -7.04 0.48 6.72
C MET A 302 -7.53 1.05 8.06
N GLY A 303 -7.75 0.21 9.07
CA GLY A 303 -8.22 0.60 10.40
C GLY A 303 -9.27 -0.35 10.96
N ASN A 304 -9.62 -0.16 12.24
CA ASN A 304 -10.61 -0.90 13.00
C ASN A 304 -11.94 -0.14 13.06
N PRO A 305 -12.99 -0.55 12.34
CA PRO A 305 -14.32 0.03 12.50
C PRO A 305 -14.88 -0.31 13.89
N VAL A 306 -15.22 0.71 14.68
CA VAL A 306 -15.69 0.51 16.07
C VAL A 306 -17.21 0.54 16.16
N PHE A 307 -17.85 1.54 15.53
CA PHE A 307 -19.31 1.62 15.50
C PHE A 307 -19.82 2.46 14.32
N THR A 308 -21.11 2.30 14.06
CA THR A 308 -21.93 3.20 13.25
C THR A 308 -23.23 3.45 14.02
N GLU A 309 -23.61 4.71 14.18
CA GLU A 309 -24.78 5.14 14.94
C GLU A 309 -25.65 6.04 14.05
N PRO A 310 -26.97 5.78 13.91
CA PRO A 310 -27.86 6.70 13.22
C PRO A 310 -27.95 8.05 13.94
N THR A 311 -27.94 9.14 13.19
CA THR A 311 -28.26 10.50 13.69
C THR A 311 -29.62 10.94 13.17
N ALA A 312 -30.08 12.13 13.54
CA ALA A 312 -31.37 12.67 13.08
C ALA A 312 -31.45 12.83 11.55
N ASP A 313 -30.33 13.11 10.91
CA ASP A 313 -30.18 13.47 9.50
C ASP A 313 -29.19 12.56 8.75
N GLY A 314 -28.72 11.47 9.37
CA GLY A 314 -27.45 10.91 8.94
C GLY A 314 -26.95 9.67 9.65
N LEU A 315 -25.62 9.55 9.65
CA LEU A 315 -24.86 8.50 10.32
C LEU A 315 -23.59 9.08 10.92
N ARG A 316 -23.27 8.65 12.13
CA ARG A 316 -21.95 8.80 12.72
C ARG A 316 -21.21 7.47 12.65
N ALA A 317 -19.93 7.50 12.31
CA ALA A 317 -19.07 6.33 12.31
C ALA A 317 -17.74 6.63 12.99
N ARG A 318 -17.13 5.59 13.58
CA ARG A 318 -15.79 5.67 14.16
C ARG A 318 -14.89 4.58 13.59
N VAL A 319 -13.72 4.99 13.13
CA VAL A 319 -12.64 4.08 12.73
C VAL A 319 -11.41 4.38 13.59
N GLU A 320 -10.93 3.37 14.30
CA GLU A 320 -9.68 3.46 15.05
C GLU A 320 -8.51 2.94 14.21
N ASN A 321 -7.30 3.41 14.53
CA ASN A 321 -6.07 3.13 13.81
C ASN A 321 -6.20 3.32 12.28
N PRO A 322 -6.76 4.43 11.77
CA PRO A 322 -6.76 4.67 10.32
C PRO A 322 -5.32 4.69 9.79
N PHE A 323 -5.09 4.20 8.55
CA PHE A 323 -3.75 4.26 7.97
C PHE A 323 -3.41 5.67 7.48
N ASN A 324 -4.40 6.38 6.96
CA ASN A 324 -4.35 7.77 6.55
C ASN A 324 -5.76 8.37 6.76
N TYR A 325 -5.88 9.43 7.55
CA TYR A 325 -7.19 9.93 8.02
C TYR A 325 -8.10 10.39 6.85
N PRO A 326 -7.68 11.32 5.97
CA PRO A 326 -8.50 11.73 4.83
C PRO A 326 -8.92 10.58 3.91
N ILE A 327 -7.98 9.70 3.55
CA ILE A 327 -8.26 8.60 2.61
C ILE A 327 -9.26 7.62 3.23
N VAL A 328 -9.07 7.24 4.49
CA VAL A 328 -10.01 6.34 5.20
C VAL A 328 -11.38 7.00 5.37
N ALA A 329 -11.44 8.31 5.65
CA ALA A 329 -12.69 9.05 5.72
C ALA A 329 -13.46 8.96 4.40
N GLY A 330 -12.79 9.24 3.27
CA GLY A 330 -13.41 9.14 1.94
C GLY A 330 -13.91 7.74 1.60
N ILE A 331 -13.10 6.71 1.86
CA ILE A 331 -13.48 5.30 1.66
C ILE A 331 -14.70 4.95 2.52
N ALA A 332 -14.63 5.18 3.83
CA ALA A 332 -15.71 4.83 4.75
C ALA A 332 -17.01 5.58 4.41
N THR A 333 -16.92 6.86 4.06
CA THR A 333 -18.09 7.66 3.65
C THR A 333 -18.77 7.06 2.43
N SER A 334 -18.03 6.70 1.39
CA SER A 334 -18.61 6.08 0.18
C SER A 334 -19.34 4.77 0.51
N PHE A 335 -18.73 3.93 1.35
CA PHE A 335 -19.29 2.67 1.82
C PHE A 335 -20.59 2.88 2.63
N LEU A 336 -20.59 3.85 3.54
CA LEU A 336 -21.75 4.17 4.40
C LEU A 336 -22.89 4.87 3.64
N ALA A 337 -22.57 5.70 2.64
CA ALA A 337 -23.54 6.39 1.82
C ALA A 337 -24.36 5.42 0.96
N ARG A 338 -23.79 4.26 0.59
CA ARG A 338 -24.43 3.23 -0.25
C ARG A 338 -25.03 3.80 -1.54
N GLY A 339 -24.34 4.76 -2.16
CA GLY A 339 -24.75 5.43 -3.39
C GLY A 339 -25.79 6.54 -3.21
N LYS A 340 -26.18 6.89 -1.98
CA LYS A 340 -26.97 8.10 -1.72
C LYS A 340 -26.12 9.35 -1.82
N ALA A 341 -26.74 10.45 -2.22
CA ALA A 341 -26.14 11.77 -2.08
C ALA A 341 -25.96 12.08 -0.59
N VAL A 342 -24.75 12.47 -0.20
CA VAL A 342 -24.40 12.82 1.18
C VAL A 342 -23.43 13.99 1.18
N SER A 343 -23.55 14.87 2.17
CA SER A 343 -22.42 15.64 2.67
C SER A 343 -21.79 14.90 3.85
N PHE A 344 -20.53 15.18 4.14
CA PHE A 344 -19.87 14.58 5.29
C PHE A 344 -18.77 15.50 5.82
N ASP A 345 -18.55 15.41 7.13
CA ASP A 345 -17.39 15.94 7.81
C ASP A 345 -16.66 14.79 8.52
N TRP A 346 -15.40 15.04 8.86
CA TRP A 346 -14.62 14.08 9.61
C TRP A 346 -13.62 14.81 10.50
N GLU A 347 -13.27 14.17 11.61
CA GLU A 347 -12.36 14.73 12.59
C GLU A 347 -11.39 13.67 13.11
N ARG A 348 -10.14 14.06 13.26
CA ARG A 348 -9.17 13.35 14.10
C ARG A 348 -9.37 13.79 15.55
N THR A 349 -10.28 13.12 16.25
CA THR A 349 -10.61 13.46 17.66
C THR A 349 -9.45 13.20 18.63
N MET A 350 -8.58 12.23 18.31
CA MET A 350 -7.31 11.97 19.00
C MET A 350 -6.38 11.13 18.11
N PRO A 351 -5.07 11.00 18.43
CA PRO A 351 -4.19 10.05 17.74
C PRO A 351 -4.81 8.64 17.73
N GLY A 352 -4.80 8.01 16.56
CA GLY A 352 -5.43 6.73 16.30
C GLY A 352 -6.96 6.74 16.18
N ARG A 353 -7.68 7.87 16.20
CA ARG A 353 -9.15 7.88 16.12
C ARG A 353 -9.68 8.84 15.06
N LEU A 354 -10.44 8.29 14.12
CA LEU A 354 -11.19 9.01 13.10
C LEU A 354 -12.68 8.92 13.41
N GLU A 355 -13.34 10.07 13.47
CA GLU A 355 -14.80 10.17 13.47
C GLU A 355 -15.28 10.76 12.15
N ILE A 356 -16.42 10.25 11.68
CA ILE A 356 -17.02 10.64 10.40
C ILE A 356 -18.50 10.87 10.66
N ASN A 357 -19.00 12.05 10.29
CA ASN A 357 -20.42 12.36 10.32
C ASN A 357 -20.91 12.52 8.87
N LEU A 358 -21.92 11.74 8.49
CA LEU A 358 -22.55 11.79 7.18
C LEU A 358 -23.94 12.37 7.33
N HIS A 359 -24.33 13.28 6.45
CA HIS A 359 -25.66 13.86 6.37
C HIS A 359 -26.30 13.48 5.03
N PHE A 360 -27.48 12.86 5.06
CA PHE A 360 -28.18 12.47 3.84
C PHE A 360 -28.89 13.69 3.24
N LEU A 361 -28.71 13.90 1.93
CA LEU A 361 -29.28 15.02 1.16
C LEU A 361 -30.66 14.70 0.58
#